data_AF-A0A839A424-F1
#
_entry.id   AF-A0A839A424-F1
#
_cell.length_a   1.000
_cell.length_b   1.000
_cell.length_c   1.000
_cell.angle_alpha   90.00
_cell.angle_beta   90.00
_cell.angle_gamma   90.00
#
_symmetry.space_group_name_H-M   'P 1'
#
loop_
_entity.id
_entity.type
_entity.pdbx_description
1 polymer ?
#
loop_
_entity_poly.entity_id
_entity_poly.type
_entity_poly.pdbx_seq_one_letter_code
_entity_poly.pdbx_strand_id
1 'polypeptide(L)'
;MGLFNQATNLFDMFVSNDQSEEQETLANRAGLSTSDFRKVAALGLPAILHGINRNTNDKAGNEDFNSALKQHEDVDQYQSIKQLSSEVDPQDGDNILGHIFGNKDGVTNRISNTVGLSSSDVKKVLVLLAPIVMKYFADRKKEKNLDNTGVQQETGSILGQLSNSVKNYSKNNSNSFDMGGILGGLFGNDSSKGTTDTKQEDDGLLDNVLDMFK
;
A
#
# COMPACT_ATOMS: atom_id res chain seq x y z
N MET A 1 0.22 23.98 7.98
CA MET A 1 -0.60 22.75 8.15
C MET A 1 -0.36 21.90 6.93
N GLY A 2 -0.07 20.60 7.09
CA GLY A 2 0.19 19.70 5.96
C GLY A 2 -1.07 19.48 5.10
N LEU A 3 -0.88 19.15 3.81
CA LEU A 3 -1.99 19.00 2.86
C LEU A 3 -2.95 17.86 3.26
N PHE A 4 -2.44 16.86 3.98
CA PHE A 4 -3.15 15.63 4.28
C PHE A 4 -3.75 15.57 5.69
N ASN A 5 -3.77 16.66 6.45
CA ASN A 5 -4.25 16.64 7.84
C ASN A 5 -5.76 16.39 7.99
N GLN A 6 -6.54 16.53 6.92
CA GLN A 6 -7.99 16.23 6.91
C GLN A 6 -8.31 14.77 6.52
N ALA A 7 -7.38 14.09 5.83
CA ALA A 7 -7.54 12.69 5.47
C ALA A 7 -6.80 11.83 6.49
N THR A 8 -7.54 11.02 7.26
CA THR A 8 -6.95 10.14 8.27
C THR A 8 -5.84 9.26 7.67
N ASN A 9 -6.03 8.75 6.43
CA ASN A 9 -5.08 7.94 5.67
C ASN A 9 -5.24 8.13 4.14
N LEU A 10 -4.16 7.93 3.35
CA LEU A 10 -4.19 7.99 1.88
C LEU A 10 -5.16 6.99 1.25
N PHE A 11 -5.27 5.79 1.81
CA PHE A 11 -6.19 4.76 1.31
C PHE A 11 -7.65 5.19 1.41
N ASP A 12 -8.00 5.88 2.49
CA ASP A 12 -9.36 6.38 2.66
C ASP A 12 -9.69 7.41 1.57
N MET A 13 -8.73 8.29 1.28
CA MET A 13 -8.85 9.32 0.26
C MET A 13 -9.01 8.75 -1.15
N PHE A 14 -8.19 7.76 -1.55
CA PHE A 14 -8.15 7.28 -2.94
C PHE A 14 -8.94 5.99 -3.21
N VAL A 15 -9.43 5.32 -2.16
CA VAL A 15 -10.14 4.04 -2.27
C VAL A 15 -11.50 4.06 -1.58
N SER A 16 -11.55 4.49 -0.32
CA SER A 16 -12.80 4.48 0.44
C SER A 16 -13.76 5.59 0.06
N ASN A 17 -13.27 6.78 -0.28
CA ASN A 17 -14.11 7.95 -0.52
C ASN A 17 -14.63 8.01 -1.96
N ASP A 18 -15.85 7.53 -2.18
CA ASP A 18 -16.49 7.45 -3.50
C ASP A 18 -16.69 8.78 -4.24
N GLN A 19 -16.59 9.93 -3.57
CA GLN A 19 -16.96 11.24 -4.11
C GLN A 19 -15.80 12.26 -4.09
N SER A 20 -14.55 11.78 -4.07
CA SER A 20 -13.39 12.69 -4.05
C SER A 20 -13.05 13.21 -5.45
N GLU A 21 -13.03 14.54 -5.61
CA GLU A 21 -12.61 15.21 -6.86
C GLU A 21 -11.18 14.81 -7.26
N GLU A 22 -10.34 14.47 -6.29
CA GLU A 22 -8.96 14.08 -6.50
C GLU A 22 -8.84 12.70 -7.15
N GLN A 23 -9.70 11.74 -6.78
CA GLN A 23 -9.77 10.43 -7.45
C GLN A 23 -10.15 10.60 -8.92
N GLU A 24 -11.19 11.40 -9.20
CA GLU A 24 -11.66 11.63 -10.56
C GLU A 24 -10.57 12.32 -11.41
N THR A 25 -9.91 13.32 -10.84
CA THR A 25 -8.79 14.01 -11.51
C THR A 25 -7.67 13.03 -11.88
N LEU A 26 -7.23 12.19 -10.94
CA LEU A 26 -6.16 11.23 -11.19
C LEU A 26 -6.58 10.11 -12.14
N ALA A 27 -7.82 9.63 -12.04
CA ALA A 27 -8.37 8.64 -12.97
C ALA A 27 -8.39 9.19 -14.41
N ASN A 28 -8.86 10.42 -14.59
CA ASN A 28 -8.86 11.11 -15.87
C ASN A 28 -7.44 11.28 -16.43
N ARG A 29 -6.47 11.66 -15.58
CA ARG A 29 -5.06 11.77 -15.98
C ARG A 29 -4.43 10.43 -16.34
N ALA A 30 -4.84 9.35 -15.67
CA ALA A 30 -4.45 7.99 -16.03
C ALA A 30 -5.14 7.48 -17.31
N GLY A 31 -6.18 8.17 -17.79
CA GLY A 31 -7.00 7.74 -18.92
C GLY A 31 -7.86 6.53 -18.59
N LEU A 32 -8.31 6.40 -17.33
CA LEU A 32 -9.06 5.25 -16.81
C LEU A 32 -10.38 5.69 -16.18
N SER A 33 -11.30 4.74 -16.05
CA SER A 33 -12.48 4.94 -15.22
C SER A 33 -12.08 5.11 -13.76
N THR A 34 -12.86 5.89 -12.98
CA THR A 34 -12.65 6.03 -11.53
C THR A 34 -12.68 4.67 -10.81
N SER A 35 -13.50 3.72 -11.30
CA SER A 35 -13.55 2.36 -10.79
C SER A 35 -12.24 1.60 -11.01
N ASP A 36 -11.66 1.67 -12.21
CA ASP A 36 -10.41 0.97 -12.53
C ASP A 36 -9.20 1.60 -11.86
N PHE A 37 -9.15 2.94 -11.83
CA PHE A 37 -8.16 3.68 -11.03
C PHE A 37 -8.17 3.20 -9.58
N ARG A 38 -9.36 3.07 -8.98
CA ARG A 38 -9.52 2.64 -7.59
C ARG A 38 -9.03 1.23 -7.34
N LYS A 39 -9.35 0.28 -8.24
CA LYS A 39 -8.84 -1.11 -8.13
C LYS A 39 -7.31 -1.11 -8.11
N VAL A 40 -6.68 -0.33 -9.00
CA VAL A 40 -5.22 -0.23 -9.03
C VAL A 40 -4.70 0.46 -7.77
N ALA A 41 -5.30 1.58 -7.33
CA ALA A 41 -4.89 2.30 -6.13
C ALA A 41 -4.98 1.43 -4.87
N ALA A 42 -5.99 0.57 -4.78
CA ALA A 42 -6.21 -0.30 -3.63
C ALA A 42 -5.13 -1.36 -3.43
N LEU A 43 -4.46 -1.79 -4.51
CA LEU A 43 -3.29 -2.69 -4.44
C LEU A 43 -1.96 -1.91 -4.53
N GLY A 44 -1.96 -0.84 -5.30
CA GLY A 44 -0.80 -0.02 -5.60
C GLY A 44 -0.30 0.77 -4.39
N LEU A 45 -1.20 1.38 -3.61
CA LEU A 45 -0.83 2.10 -2.39
C LEU A 45 -0.15 1.16 -1.38
N PRO A 46 -0.71 -0.02 -1.02
CA PRO A 46 0.00 -1.01 -0.21
C PRO A 46 1.34 -1.45 -0.81
N ALA A 47 1.40 -1.69 -2.12
CA ALA A 47 2.64 -2.10 -2.77
C ALA A 47 3.72 -1.02 -2.60
N ILE A 48 3.42 0.23 -2.95
CA ILE A 48 4.34 1.38 -2.84
C ILE A 48 4.82 1.51 -1.39
N LEU A 49 3.91 1.51 -0.42
CA LEU A 49 4.25 1.65 1.00
C LEU A 49 5.10 0.50 1.52
N HIS A 50 4.84 -0.72 1.07
CA HIS A 50 5.66 -1.88 1.39
C HIS A 50 7.08 -1.77 0.80
N GLY A 51 7.21 -1.30 -0.44
CA GLY A 51 8.51 -1.05 -1.06
C GLY A 51 9.30 0.04 -0.32
N ILE A 52 8.64 1.13 0.08
CA ILE A 52 9.26 2.18 0.89
C ILE A 52 9.73 1.60 2.23
N ASN A 53 8.87 0.85 2.93
CA ASN A 53 9.23 0.23 4.20
C ASN A 53 10.41 -0.74 4.07
N ARG A 54 10.44 -1.55 3.01
CA ARG A 54 11.56 -2.44 2.72
C ARG A 54 12.86 -1.65 2.54
N ASN A 55 12.83 -0.56 1.79
CA ASN A 55 14.00 0.26 1.53
C ASN A 55 14.47 1.02 2.77
N THR A 56 13.55 1.57 3.56
CA THR A 56 13.89 2.32 4.79
C THR A 56 14.36 1.43 5.93
N ASN A 57 14.18 0.11 5.84
CA ASN A 57 14.79 -0.85 6.77
C ASN A 57 16.29 -1.08 6.47
N ASP A 58 16.76 -0.74 5.28
CA ASP A 58 18.20 -0.66 4.98
C ASP A 58 18.72 0.75 5.27
N LYS A 59 19.95 0.86 5.78
CA LYS A 59 20.52 2.17 6.13
C LYS A 59 20.68 3.06 4.90
N ALA A 60 21.22 2.54 3.80
CA ALA A 60 21.43 3.31 2.57
C ALA A 60 20.07 3.66 1.93
N GLY A 61 19.15 2.69 1.88
CA GLY A 61 17.80 2.94 1.37
C GLY A 61 17.02 3.98 2.18
N ASN A 62 17.21 4.04 3.51
CA ASN A 62 16.63 5.08 4.36
C ASN A 62 17.26 6.46 4.09
N GLU A 63 18.56 6.55 3.88
CA GLU A 63 19.26 7.79 3.54
C GLU A 63 18.82 8.33 2.17
N ASP A 64 18.70 7.47 1.17
CA ASP A 64 18.20 7.79 -0.16
C ASP A 64 16.75 8.28 -0.10
N PHE A 65 15.89 7.54 0.62
CA PHE A 65 14.50 7.94 0.81
C PHE A 65 14.39 9.29 1.52
N ASN A 66 15.18 9.53 2.57
CA ASN A 66 15.21 10.81 3.27
C ASN A 66 15.67 11.97 2.38
N SER A 67 16.59 11.70 1.44
CA SER A 67 17.07 12.68 0.47
C SER A 67 16.01 13.00 -0.56
N ALA A 68 15.29 12.00 -1.06
CA ALA A 68 14.14 12.19 -1.92
C ALA A 68 13.01 12.96 -1.20
N LEU A 69 12.73 12.65 0.06
CA LEU A 69 11.76 13.42 0.86
C LEU A 69 12.14 14.90 0.95
N LYS A 70 13.43 15.23 1.15
CA LYS A 70 13.91 16.63 1.17
C LYS A 70 13.72 17.33 -0.18
N GLN A 71 13.96 16.64 -1.29
CA GLN A 71 13.72 17.19 -2.63
C GLN A 71 12.25 17.48 -2.89
N HIS A 72 11.34 16.70 -2.28
CA HIS A 72 9.89 16.92 -2.33
C HIS A 72 9.34 17.69 -1.11
N GLU A 73 10.23 18.20 -0.24
CA GLU A 73 9.90 18.98 0.96
C GLU A 73 9.82 20.49 0.68
N ASP A 74 10.21 20.95 -0.52
CA ASP A 74 9.88 22.30 -1.00
C ASP A 74 8.39 22.35 -1.38
N VAL A 75 7.58 22.31 -0.32
CA VAL A 75 6.13 22.15 -0.27
C VAL A 75 5.37 23.38 -0.76
N ASP A 76 6.02 24.49 -1.09
CA ASP A 76 5.29 25.68 -1.54
C ASP A 76 4.76 25.55 -2.98
N GLN A 77 5.22 24.56 -3.75
CA GLN A 77 4.74 24.36 -5.11
C GLN A 77 3.26 23.90 -5.18
N TYR A 78 2.78 23.13 -4.19
CA TYR A 78 1.40 22.62 -4.17
C TYR A 78 0.62 23.16 -2.96
N GLN A 79 -0.35 24.03 -3.23
CA GLN A 79 -1.16 24.70 -2.21
C GLN A 79 -2.39 23.86 -1.81
N SER A 80 -2.70 22.78 -2.53
CA SER A 80 -3.82 21.88 -2.26
C SER A 80 -3.61 20.48 -2.82
N ILE A 81 -4.35 19.49 -2.30
CA ILE A 81 -4.32 18.12 -2.84
C ILE A 81 -4.87 18.06 -4.27
N LYS A 82 -5.82 18.95 -4.60
CA LYS A 82 -6.33 19.14 -5.97
C LYS A 82 -5.23 19.57 -6.95
N GLN A 83 -4.40 20.53 -6.53
CA GLN A 83 -3.27 21.00 -7.33
C GLN A 83 -2.23 19.88 -7.49
N LEU A 84 -1.85 19.21 -6.40
CA LEU A 84 -0.95 18.05 -6.45
C LEU A 84 -1.45 16.97 -7.41
N SER A 85 -2.75 16.65 -7.36
CA SER A 85 -3.37 15.65 -8.23
C SER A 85 -3.38 16.07 -9.70
N SER A 86 -3.43 17.37 -9.98
CA SER A 86 -3.47 17.93 -11.34
C SER A 86 -2.08 18.11 -11.93
N GLU A 87 -1.07 18.40 -11.11
CA GLU A 87 0.26 18.83 -11.53
C GLU A 87 1.35 17.77 -11.32
N VAL A 88 1.06 16.67 -10.62
CA VAL A 88 2.06 15.62 -10.37
C VAL A 88 2.74 15.15 -11.67
N ASP A 89 4.08 15.13 -11.69
CA ASP A 89 4.86 14.71 -12.85
C ASP A 89 4.94 13.18 -12.95
N PRO A 90 4.46 12.58 -14.05
CA PRO A 90 4.60 11.14 -14.28
C PRO A 90 6.07 10.67 -14.44
N GLN A 91 6.98 11.51 -14.90
CA GLN A 91 8.39 11.10 -15.04
C GLN A 91 9.04 10.92 -13.67
N ASP A 92 8.79 11.87 -12.78
CA ASP A 92 9.19 11.79 -11.38
C ASP A 92 8.61 10.54 -10.69
N GLY A 93 7.32 10.27 -10.91
CA GLY A 93 6.67 9.07 -10.41
C GLY A 93 7.31 7.77 -10.89
N ASP A 94 7.70 7.66 -12.17
CA ASP A 94 8.37 6.47 -12.70
C ASP A 94 9.77 6.26 -12.11
N ASN A 95 10.48 7.34 -11.78
CA ASN A 95 11.76 7.31 -11.09
C ASN A 95 11.59 6.85 -9.64
N ILE A 96 10.63 7.43 -8.92
CA ILE A 96 10.31 7.06 -7.53
C ILE A 96 9.96 5.57 -7.46
N LEU A 97 9.09 5.06 -8.34
CA LEU A 97 8.76 3.63 -8.40
C LEU A 97 9.98 2.75 -8.69
N GLY A 98 10.92 3.25 -9.50
CA GLY A 98 12.16 2.54 -9.81
C GLY A 98 13.01 2.30 -8.56
N HIS A 99 13.17 3.33 -7.73
CA HIS A 99 13.89 3.24 -6.47
C HIS A 99 13.13 2.38 -5.44
N ILE A 100 11.81 2.55 -5.34
CA ILE A 100 10.96 1.84 -4.37
C ILE A 100 10.89 0.34 -4.66
N PHE A 101 10.68 -0.06 -5.91
CA PHE A 101 10.44 -1.46 -6.25
C PHE A 101 11.69 -2.20 -6.70
N GLY A 102 12.64 -1.53 -7.36
CA GLY A 102 13.75 -2.15 -8.10
C GLY A 102 13.28 -2.94 -9.34
N ASN A 103 12.28 -3.82 -9.18
CA ASN A 103 11.60 -4.55 -10.25
C ASN A 103 10.16 -4.01 -10.44
N LYS A 104 10.04 -2.90 -11.19
CA LYS A 104 8.74 -2.29 -11.51
C LYS A 104 7.82 -3.27 -12.23
N ASP A 105 8.34 -3.96 -13.25
CA ASP A 105 7.54 -4.86 -14.09
C ASP A 105 6.93 -6.01 -13.29
N GLY A 106 7.66 -6.57 -12.34
CA GLY A 106 7.17 -7.62 -11.46
C GLY A 106 5.97 -7.17 -10.61
N VAL A 107 6.03 -5.97 -10.05
CA VAL A 107 4.93 -5.40 -9.24
C VAL A 107 3.74 -5.05 -10.13
N THR A 108 3.99 -4.36 -11.25
CA THR A 108 2.96 -3.97 -12.21
C THR A 108 2.23 -5.19 -12.77
N ASN A 109 2.95 -6.25 -13.16
CA ASN A 109 2.33 -7.47 -13.70
C ASN A 109 1.51 -8.24 -12.67
N ARG A 110 1.94 -8.25 -11.40
CA ARG A 110 1.14 -8.86 -10.33
C ARG A 110 -0.17 -8.11 -10.15
N ILE A 111 -0.11 -6.78 -10.06
CA ILE A 111 -1.31 -5.94 -9.91
C ILE A 111 -2.21 -6.09 -11.14
N SER A 112 -1.66 -6.05 -12.36
CA SER A 112 -2.43 -6.16 -13.61
C SER A 112 -3.23 -7.46 -13.69
N ASN A 113 -2.59 -8.60 -13.40
CA ASN A 113 -3.24 -9.91 -13.36
C ASN A 113 -4.34 -9.98 -12.30
N THR A 114 -4.14 -9.26 -11.21
CA THR A 114 -5.04 -9.25 -10.04
C THR A 114 -6.30 -8.43 -10.31
N VAL A 115 -6.17 -7.26 -10.97
CA VAL A 115 -7.30 -6.35 -11.24
C VAL A 115 -7.93 -6.53 -12.62
N GLY A 116 -7.32 -7.34 -13.49
CA GLY A 116 -7.79 -7.58 -14.86
C GLY A 116 -7.58 -6.39 -15.81
N LEU A 117 -6.56 -5.56 -15.56
CA LEU A 117 -6.20 -4.41 -16.39
C LEU A 117 -4.86 -4.64 -17.10
N SER A 118 -4.55 -3.83 -18.10
CA SER A 118 -3.26 -3.91 -18.77
C SER A 118 -2.12 -3.42 -17.86
N SER A 119 -0.92 -3.99 -17.99
CA SER A 119 0.25 -3.51 -17.25
C SER A 119 0.56 -2.04 -17.52
N SER A 120 0.28 -1.56 -18.74
CA SER A 120 0.43 -0.15 -19.08
C SER A 120 -0.51 0.74 -18.26
N ASP A 121 -1.77 0.34 -18.11
CA ASP A 121 -2.77 1.11 -17.36
C ASP A 121 -2.47 1.10 -15.86
N VAL A 122 -2.07 -0.04 -15.33
CA VAL A 122 -1.57 -0.14 -13.95
C VAL A 122 -0.37 0.79 -13.75
N LYS A 123 0.59 0.79 -14.68
CA LYS A 123 1.77 1.65 -14.60
C LYS A 123 1.38 3.14 -14.56
N LYS A 124 0.48 3.60 -15.42
CA LYS A 124 0.01 5.00 -15.44
C LYS A 124 -0.53 5.43 -14.08
N VAL A 125 -1.33 4.57 -13.43
CA VAL A 125 -1.87 4.87 -12.09
C VAL A 125 -0.77 4.92 -11.04
N LEU A 126 0.09 3.88 -10.98
CA LEU A 126 1.16 3.82 -9.98
C LEU A 126 2.10 5.03 -10.07
N VAL A 127 2.40 5.46 -11.29
CA VAL A 127 3.26 6.60 -11.57
C VAL A 127 2.64 7.91 -11.06
N LEU A 128 1.32 8.08 -11.14
CA LEU A 128 0.65 9.26 -10.57
C LEU A 128 0.54 9.17 -9.04
N LEU A 129 0.40 7.97 -8.48
CA LEU A 129 0.29 7.76 -7.04
C LEU A 129 1.63 7.95 -6.30
N ALA A 130 2.75 7.56 -6.92
CA ALA A 130 4.07 7.57 -6.27
C ALA A 130 4.48 8.94 -5.71
N PRO A 131 4.42 10.06 -6.47
CA PRO A 131 4.78 11.36 -5.93
C PRO A 131 3.80 11.87 -4.87
N ILE A 132 2.53 11.44 -4.91
CA ILE A 132 1.53 11.78 -3.87
C ILE A 132 1.91 11.09 -2.55
N VAL A 133 2.28 9.81 -2.60
CA VAL A 133 2.79 9.09 -1.42
C VAL A 133 4.05 9.76 -0.89
N MET A 134 4.99 10.14 -1.75
CA MET A 134 6.20 10.88 -1.34
C MET A 134 5.86 12.21 -0.66
N LYS A 135 4.94 12.99 -1.25
CA LYS A 135 4.48 14.26 -0.67
C LYS A 135 3.85 14.06 0.71
N TYR A 136 3.06 13.00 0.89
CA TYR A 136 2.46 12.64 2.17
C TYR A 136 3.53 12.39 3.25
N PHE A 137 4.58 11.65 2.92
CA PHE A 137 5.71 11.43 3.84
C PHE A 137 6.50 12.69 4.12
N ALA A 138 6.74 13.53 3.11
CA ALA A 138 7.44 14.79 3.29
C ALA A 138 6.67 15.72 4.25
N ASP A 139 5.34 15.82 4.10
CA ASP A 139 4.48 16.57 5.01
C ASP A 139 4.54 16.00 6.43
N ARG A 140 4.46 14.67 6.60
CA ARG A 140 4.57 14.01 7.91
C ARG A 140 5.91 14.26 8.57
N LYS A 141 7.01 14.14 7.82
CA LYS A 141 8.37 14.40 8.29
C LYS A 141 8.50 15.84 8.79
N LYS A 142 8.02 16.81 8.01
CA LYS A 142 8.03 18.23 8.36
C LYS A 142 7.15 18.55 9.57
N GLU A 143 5.93 18.02 9.59
CA GLU A 143 4.97 18.22 10.69
C GLU A 143 5.50 17.69 12.02
N LYS A 144 6.07 16.48 12.01
CA LYS A 144 6.57 15.80 13.22
C LYS A 144 8.06 16.06 13.50
N ASN A 145 8.73 16.86 12.68
CA ASN A 145 10.18 17.10 12.74
C ASN A 145 10.99 15.79 12.85
N LEU A 146 10.69 14.82 11.97
CA LEU A 146 11.29 13.48 12.03
C LEU A 146 12.73 13.51 11.48
N ASP A 147 13.62 12.85 12.21
CA ASP A 147 14.94 12.47 11.72
C ASP A 147 14.86 11.16 10.89
N ASN A 148 16.00 10.69 10.38
CA ASN A 148 16.03 9.49 9.52
C ASN A 148 15.46 8.25 10.24
N THR A 149 15.68 8.12 11.55
CA THR A 149 15.14 7.04 12.38
C THR A 149 13.63 7.18 12.55
N GLY A 150 13.16 8.40 12.81
CA GLY A 150 11.73 8.72 12.91
C GLY A 150 10.98 8.47 11.61
N VAL A 151 11.59 8.74 10.45
CA VAL A 151 11.00 8.44 9.13
C VAL A 151 10.81 6.93 8.94
N GLN A 152 11.77 6.11 9.34
CA GLN A 152 11.62 4.65 9.29
C GLN A 152 10.47 4.16 10.18
N GLN A 153 10.40 4.65 11.42
CA GLN A 153 9.32 4.32 12.35
C GLN A 153 7.95 4.77 11.82
N GLU A 154 7.86 5.98 11.28
CA GLU A 154 6.65 6.54 10.70
C GLU A 154 6.18 5.73 9.49
N THR A 155 7.11 5.27 8.65
CA THR A 155 6.80 4.37 7.52
C THR A 155 6.16 3.07 7.99
N GLY A 156 6.70 2.45 9.03
CA GLY A 156 6.09 1.25 9.62
C GLY A 156 4.70 1.52 10.21
N SER A 157 4.53 2.65 10.89
CA SER A 157 3.26 3.08 11.47
C SER A 157 2.18 3.29 10.39
N ILE A 158 2.51 4.04 9.33
CA ILE A 158 1.60 4.30 8.20
C ILE A 158 1.22 3.00 7.50
N LEU A 159 2.17 2.08 7.29
CA LEU A 159 1.88 0.77 6.70
C LEU A 159 0.92 -0.06 7.59
N GLY A 160 1.10 -0.02 8.90
CA GLY A 160 0.19 -0.66 9.86
C GLY A 160 -1.22 -0.07 9.81
N GLN A 161 -1.34 1.27 9.79
CA GLN A 161 -2.61 1.98 9.65
C GLN A 161 -3.30 1.65 8.32
N LEU A 162 -2.53 1.61 7.23
CA LEU A 162 -3.01 1.22 5.91
C LEU A 162 -3.56 -0.20 5.90
N SER A 163 -2.83 -1.16 6.45
CA SER A 163 -3.25 -2.57 6.52
C SER A 163 -4.60 -2.70 7.25
N ASN A 164 -4.77 -1.92 8.33
CA ASN A 164 -6.05 -1.85 9.04
C ASN A 164 -7.16 -1.21 8.20
N SER A 165 -6.88 -0.11 7.49
CA SER A 165 -7.84 0.52 6.57
C SER A 165 -8.27 -0.43 5.45
N VAL A 166 -7.35 -1.19 4.85
CA VAL A 166 -7.67 -2.17 3.81
C VAL A 166 -8.53 -3.31 4.37
N LYS A 167 -8.17 -3.85 5.54
CA LYS A 167 -8.94 -4.90 6.22
C LYS A 167 -10.36 -4.43 6.54
N ASN A 168 -10.51 -3.20 7.02
CA ASN A 168 -11.81 -2.60 7.31
C ASN A 168 -12.63 -2.38 6.03
N TYR A 169 -11.99 -1.91 4.96
CA TYR A 169 -12.65 -1.72 3.67
C TYR A 169 -13.18 -3.06 3.12
N SER A 170 -12.38 -4.12 3.17
CA SER A 170 -12.78 -5.47 2.76
C SER A 170 -13.91 -6.04 3.62
N LYS A 171 -13.91 -5.76 4.93
CA LYS A 171 -14.95 -6.22 5.86
C LYS A 171 -16.28 -5.50 5.63
N ASN A 172 -16.23 -4.21 5.32
CA ASN A 172 -17.42 -3.37 5.15
C ASN A 172 -18.03 -3.46 3.75
N ASN A 173 -17.24 -3.84 2.73
CA ASN A 173 -17.72 -4.06 1.38
C ASN A 173 -17.67 -5.55 1.03
N SER A 174 -18.73 -6.28 1.35
CA SER A 174 -18.86 -7.73 1.08
C SER A 174 -18.82 -8.09 -0.42
N ASN A 175 -19.05 -7.12 -1.30
CA ASN A 175 -18.90 -7.24 -2.76
C ASN A 175 -17.56 -6.69 -3.29
N SER A 176 -16.72 -6.14 -2.41
CA SER A 176 -15.38 -5.73 -2.80
C SER A 176 -14.55 -6.97 -3.09
N PHE A 177 -13.75 -6.86 -4.15
CA PHE A 177 -12.56 -7.66 -4.37
C PHE A 177 -11.92 -8.07 -3.03
N ASP A 178 -11.70 -9.38 -2.80
CA ASP A 178 -11.13 -9.93 -1.56
C ASP A 178 -9.67 -9.49 -1.39
N MET A 179 -9.52 -8.21 -1.07
CA MET A 179 -8.26 -7.52 -0.92
C MET A 179 -7.53 -8.08 0.30
N GLY A 180 -8.27 -8.48 1.34
CA GLY A 180 -7.71 -9.07 2.55
C GLY A 180 -7.01 -10.39 2.27
N GLY A 181 -7.68 -11.31 1.56
CA GLY A 181 -7.11 -12.59 1.16
C GLY A 181 -5.98 -12.43 0.13
N ILE A 182 -6.14 -11.53 -0.83
CA ILE A 182 -5.17 -11.35 -1.93
C ILE A 182 -3.91 -10.62 -1.47
N LEU A 183 -4.03 -9.54 -0.71
CA LEU A 183 -2.86 -8.89 -0.11
C LEU A 183 -2.21 -9.79 0.95
N GLY A 184 -3.02 -10.52 1.72
CA GLY A 184 -2.54 -11.52 2.67
C GLY A 184 -1.70 -12.59 1.99
N GLY A 185 -2.15 -13.13 0.85
CA GLY A 185 -1.40 -14.14 0.09
C GLY A 185 -0.25 -13.60 -0.75
N LEU A 186 -0.31 -12.34 -1.18
CA LEU A 186 0.71 -11.72 -2.06
C LEU A 186 1.85 -11.07 -1.29
N PHE A 187 1.55 -10.42 -0.16
CA PHE A 187 2.52 -9.69 0.67
C PHE A 187 2.79 -10.38 2.01
N GLY A 188 1.88 -11.23 2.49
CA GLY A 188 2.09 -12.10 3.64
C GLY A 188 2.80 -13.38 3.22
N ASN A 189 4.10 -13.30 2.92
CA ASN A 189 4.89 -14.49 2.72
C ASN A 189 5.04 -15.26 4.05
N ASP A 190 4.27 -16.36 4.15
CA ASP A 190 4.58 -17.61 4.84
C ASP A 190 5.03 -17.53 6.32
N SER A 191 4.04 -17.55 7.22
CA SER A 191 4.21 -18.09 8.58
C SER A 191 3.02 -18.98 8.97
N SER A 192 2.38 -19.61 7.99
CA SER A 192 1.31 -20.59 8.19
C SER A 192 1.31 -21.61 7.06
N LYS A 193 2.45 -22.28 6.88
CA LYS A 193 2.50 -23.57 6.20
C LYS A 193 3.41 -24.55 6.93
N GLY A 194 3.04 -24.82 8.18
CA GLY A 194 3.39 -26.07 8.87
C GLY A 194 2.35 -27.12 8.53
N THR A 195 2.74 -28.07 7.70
CA THR A 195 2.00 -29.27 7.33
C THR A 195 1.83 -30.21 8.53
N THR A 196 0.58 -30.55 8.86
CA THR A 196 0.20 -31.90 9.28
C THR A 196 -1.26 -32.15 8.89
N ASP A 197 -1.44 -32.53 7.63
CA ASP A 197 -2.52 -33.43 7.27
C ASP A 197 -2.07 -34.83 7.67
N THR A 198 -2.69 -35.35 8.73
CA THR A 198 -3.03 -36.76 8.84
C THR A 198 -4.47 -36.83 9.29
N LYS A 199 -5.39 -36.89 8.33
CA LYS A 199 -6.50 -37.84 8.43
C LYS A 199 -5.95 -39.18 8.92
N GLN A 200 -6.37 -39.63 10.10
CA GLN A 200 -7.03 -40.93 10.27
C GLN A 200 -7.47 -41.09 11.75
N GLU A 201 -8.79 -41.24 11.92
CA GLU A 201 -9.46 -42.16 12.85
C GLU A 201 -8.98 -42.21 14.32
N ASP A 202 -9.89 -41.79 15.21
CA ASP A 202 -10.38 -42.66 16.28
C ASP A 202 -9.32 -43.37 17.15
N ASP A 203 -8.72 -42.62 18.09
CA ASP A 203 -8.01 -43.20 19.24
C ASP A 203 -8.66 -42.79 20.57
N GLY A 204 -9.99 -42.83 20.58
CA GLY A 204 -10.80 -42.94 21.81
C GLY A 204 -10.76 -44.34 22.45
N LEU A 205 -9.76 -45.17 22.11
CA LEU A 205 -9.66 -46.57 22.54
C LEU A 205 -8.59 -46.80 23.62
N LEU A 206 -7.68 -45.86 23.88
CA LEU A 206 -6.69 -46.03 24.95
C LEU A 206 -7.20 -45.57 26.33
N ASP A 207 -8.18 -44.67 26.36
CA ASP A 207 -8.79 -44.19 27.62
C ASP A 207 -9.75 -45.22 28.24
N ASN A 208 -10.31 -46.13 27.42
CA ASN A 208 -11.19 -47.21 27.87
C ASN A 208 -10.47 -48.50 28.30
N VAL A 209 -9.18 -48.67 27.97
CA VAL A 209 -8.40 -49.85 28.42
C VAL A 209 -7.83 -49.63 29.83
N LEU A 210 -7.62 -48.38 30.24
CA LEU A 210 -7.09 -48.06 31.57
C LEU A 210 -8.13 -48.19 32.70
N ASP A 211 -9.43 -48.22 32.38
CA ASP A 211 -10.52 -48.33 33.37
C ASP A 211 -11.04 -49.77 33.55
N MET A 212 -10.49 -50.73 32.79
CA MET A 212 -10.78 -52.18 32.97
C MET A 212 -9.90 -52.83 34.06
N PHE A 213 -8.87 -52.12 34.51
CA PHE A 213 -7.99 -52.48 35.63
C PHE A 213 -8.02 -51.31 36.63
N LYS A 214 -8.90 -51.29 37.63
CA LYS A 214 -8.54 -51.86 38.94
C LYS A 214 -7.14 -52.45 39.06
#